data_AF-A0A7Y9N0B6-F1
#
_entry.id   AF-A0A7Y9N0B6-F1
#
_cell.length_a   1.000
_cell.length_b   1.000
_cell.length_c   1.000
_cell.angle_alpha   90.00
_cell.angle_beta   90.00
_cell.angle_gamma   90.00
#
_symmetry.space_group_name_H-M   'P 1'
#
loop_
_entity.id
_entity.type
_entity.pdbx_description
1 polymer ?
#
loop_
_entity_poly.entity_id
_entity_poly.type
_entity_poly.pdbx_seq_one_letter_code
_entity_poly.pdbx_strand_id
1 'polypeptide(L)'
;MPTFHDPLADAAEASEALRGLAHASRVFEDPADTYRVFGDLVAGVRSLRQVLDQLATTHLDARDRAFDDDGSAAAGAASALAAADELHQAGTLLDQAYGRLDAAFSHSGRIAWHSEPVVDRDAQRERLAARLDGDPASRTVRAGSLALAVWPDAPVGEHQRYAYRITDTTTGQAVEGRDLFAGAGAPVDPDRALRDLASFLSAAGEARQYALDQPGSSPEHEGLFPVWVSEAARTNTDALAELSERESTERVAGPAQVGRRWFNVAFLQGEEADAVLDLIDRDGTEAAIAHLSGYDYGEETTQAALENGYVYDDQPPTGSTDRTVQDGGYALTYNHALGHVGLYREFDTPPDPALHEAEQPPSAVVNEQSHHAPAPDRDASVARRAALGADRDWYAHPAGTAGQSGRGLSL
;
A
#
# COMPACT_ATOMS: atom_id res chain seq x y z
N MET A 1 -2.81 16.60 -21.37
CA MET A 1 -2.47 18.02 -21.20
C MET A 1 -3.69 18.66 -20.58
N PRO A 2 -3.55 19.36 -19.44
CA PRO A 2 -4.68 19.92 -18.71
C PRO A 2 -5.49 20.84 -19.62
N THR A 3 -6.79 20.63 -19.61
CA THR A 3 -7.79 21.40 -20.37
C THR A 3 -8.01 22.76 -19.71
N PHE A 4 -7.96 22.86 -18.39
CA PHE A 4 -8.27 24.04 -17.57
C PHE A 4 -9.73 24.49 -17.59
N HIS A 5 -10.62 23.74 -18.25
CA HIS A 5 -12.04 24.08 -18.37
C HIS A 5 -12.96 22.86 -18.26
N ASP A 6 -12.42 21.65 -18.36
CA ASP A 6 -13.13 20.41 -18.07
C ASP A 6 -12.56 19.79 -16.78
N PRO A 7 -13.20 20.04 -15.63
CA PRO A 7 -12.71 19.53 -14.35
C PRO A 7 -12.75 18.01 -14.25
N LEU A 8 -13.58 17.31 -15.05
CA LEU A 8 -13.64 15.84 -15.03
C LEU A 8 -12.43 15.25 -15.76
N ALA A 9 -12.15 15.74 -16.98
CA ALA A 9 -10.99 15.32 -17.74
C ALA A 9 -9.67 15.62 -17.01
N ASP A 10 -9.57 16.82 -16.40
CA ASP A 10 -8.37 17.23 -15.65
C ASP A 10 -8.17 16.41 -14.36
N ALA A 11 -9.25 15.99 -13.69
CA ALA A 11 -9.16 15.12 -12.52
C ALA A 11 -8.65 13.71 -12.89
N ALA A 12 -9.13 13.14 -14.01
CA ALA A 12 -8.64 11.87 -14.52
C ALA A 12 -7.14 11.94 -14.89
N GLU A 13 -6.72 12.99 -15.61
CA GLU A 13 -5.31 13.20 -15.96
C GLU A 13 -4.42 13.37 -14.71
N ALA A 14 -4.91 14.08 -13.69
CA ALA A 14 -4.18 14.23 -12.43
C ALA A 14 -3.96 12.89 -11.70
N SER A 15 -4.98 12.02 -11.69
CA SER A 15 -4.89 10.67 -11.12
C SER A 15 -3.82 9.83 -11.84
N GLU A 16 -3.86 9.81 -13.19
CA GLU A 16 -2.86 9.09 -14.00
C GLU A 16 -1.44 9.64 -13.78
N ALA A 17 -1.28 10.97 -13.71
CA ALA A 17 0.02 11.59 -13.48
C ALA A 17 0.60 11.21 -12.10
N LEU A 18 -0.22 11.18 -11.06
CA LEU A 18 0.20 10.76 -9.71
C LEU A 18 0.57 9.28 -9.68
N ARG A 19 -0.19 8.41 -10.36
CA ARG A 19 0.14 7.00 -10.48
C ARG A 19 1.47 6.79 -11.21
N GLY A 20 1.68 7.49 -12.31
CA GLY A 20 2.95 7.47 -13.06
C GLY A 20 4.14 7.95 -12.20
N LEU A 21 3.94 9.02 -11.41
CA LEU A 21 4.96 9.52 -10.50
C LEU A 21 5.29 8.51 -9.38
N ALA A 22 4.27 7.89 -8.78
CA ALA A 22 4.47 6.86 -7.76
C ALA A 22 5.34 5.72 -8.28
N HIS A 23 5.05 5.22 -9.49
CA HIS A 23 5.85 4.18 -10.14
C HIS A 23 7.30 4.64 -10.40
N ALA A 24 7.49 5.82 -10.99
CA ALA A 24 8.81 6.33 -11.34
C ALA A 24 9.69 6.65 -10.11
N SER A 25 9.07 7.00 -8.97
CA SER A 25 9.77 7.38 -7.74
C SER A 25 10.31 6.21 -6.91
N ARG A 26 10.10 4.96 -7.33
CA ARG A 26 10.61 3.76 -6.65
C ARG A 26 12.14 3.69 -6.65
N VAL A 27 12.79 4.25 -7.68
CA VAL A 27 14.24 4.28 -7.81
C VAL A 27 14.68 5.65 -8.30
N PHE A 28 15.66 6.25 -7.60
CA PHE A 28 16.36 7.46 -8.05
C PHE A 28 17.81 7.10 -8.37
N GLU A 29 18.23 7.27 -9.63
CA GLU A 29 19.63 7.08 -10.03
C GLU A 29 20.54 8.15 -9.42
N ASP A 30 20.10 9.41 -9.44
CA ASP A 30 20.72 10.53 -8.73
C ASP A 30 19.81 10.98 -7.57
N PRO A 31 20.23 10.78 -6.30
CA PRO A 31 19.47 11.26 -5.14
C PRO A 31 19.18 12.76 -5.15
N ALA A 32 19.95 13.57 -5.89
CA ALA A 32 19.70 15.00 -6.02
C ALA A 32 18.39 15.33 -6.76
N ASP A 33 17.89 14.44 -7.61
CA ASP A 33 16.63 14.65 -8.34
C ASP A 33 15.40 14.64 -7.43
N THR A 34 15.50 14.03 -6.24
CA THR A 34 14.45 14.07 -5.21
C THR A 34 14.05 15.50 -4.85
N TYR A 35 15.01 16.45 -4.90
CA TYR A 35 14.75 17.86 -4.60
C TYR A 35 13.76 18.50 -5.60
N ARG A 36 13.87 18.17 -6.89
CA ARG A 36 12.95 18.70 -7.91
C ARG A 36 11.56 18.12 -7.73
N VAL A 37 11.46 16.81 -7.54
CA VAL A 37 10.18 16.11 -7.30
C VAL A 37 9.46 16.67 -6.08
N PHE A 38 10.18 16.96 -4.98
CA PHE A 38 9.57 17.63 -3.81
C PHE A 38 8.96 18.99 -4.13
N GLY A 39 9.63 19.79 -4.96
CA GLY A 39 9.13 21.11 -5.36
C GLY A 39 7.79 21.01 -6.10
N ASP A 40 7.68 20.06 -7.03
CA ASP A 40 6.47 19.83 -7.81
C ASP A 40 5.34 19.23 -6.96
N LEU A 41 5.65 18.32 -6.03
CA LEU A 41 4.67 17.78 -5.07
C LEU A 41 4.10 18.87 -4.15
N VAL A 42 4.95 19.78 -3.67
CA VAL A 42 4.51 20.94 -2.86
C VAL A 42 3.53 21.82 -3.63
N ALA A 43 3.76 22.05 -4.92
CA ALA A 43 2.82 22.77 -5.77
C ALA A 43 1.53 21.96 -5.98
N GLY A 44 1.64 20.65 -6.24
CA GLY A 44 0.52 19.73 -6.40
C GLY A 44 -0.43 19.69 -5.20
N VAL A 45 0.09 19.60 -3.97
CA VAL A 45 -0.73 19.60 -2.74
C VAL A 45 -1.53 20.89 -2.57
N ARG A 46 -0.94 22.05 -2.91
CA ARG A 46 -1.68 23.32 -2.88
C ARG A 46 -2.79 23.37 -3.93
N SER A 47 -2.51 22.89 -5.14
CA SER A 47 -3.54 22.78 -6.19
C SER A 47 -4.66 21.84 -5.77
N LEU A 48 -4.33 20.71 -5.15
CA LEU A 48 -5.32 19.76 -4.63
C LEU A 48 -6.18 20.40 -3.52
N ARG A 49 -5.56 21.15 -2.58
CA ARG A 49 -6.30 21.91 -1.56
C ARG A 49 -7.32 22.85 -2.18
N GLN A 50 -6.94 23.55 -3.25
CA GLN A 50 -7.82 24.43 -4.00
C GLN A 50 -8.96 23.66 -4.69
N VAL A 51 -8.69 22.49 -5.28
CA VAL A 51 -9.72 21.64 -5.88
C VAL A 51 -10.75 21.22 -4.82
N LEU A 52 -10.32 20.83 -3.61
CA LEU A 52 -11.25 20.48 -2.52
C LEU A 52 -12.15 21.65 -2.12
N ASP A 53 -11.60 22.88 -2.02
CA ASP A 53 -12.41 24.08 -1.75
C ASP A 53 -13.45 24.34 -2.85
N GLN A 54 -13.07 24.13 -4.11
CA GLN A 54 -13.95 24.33 -5.25
C GLN A 54 -15.08 23.29 -5.28
N LEU A 55 -14.77 22.01 -5.00
CA LEU A 55 -15.77 20.95 -4.89
C LEU A 55 -16.73 21.21 -3.72
N ALA A 56 -16.21 21.59 -2.55
CA ALA A 56 -17.04 21.92 -1.38
C ALA A 56 -17.99 23.09 -1.69
N THR A 57 -17.48 24.15 -2.30
CA THR A 57 -18.29 25.30 -2.75
C THR A 57 -19.37 24.85 -3.73
N THR A 58 -19.04 23.98 -4.68
CA THR A 58 -20.00 23.45 -5.67
C THR A 58 -21.13 22.68 -4.99
N HIS A 59 -20.84 21.84 -4.00
CA HIS A 59 -21.86 21.14 -3.21
C HIS A 59 -22.78 22.11 -2.46
N LEU A 60 -22.23 23.15 -1.84
CA LEU A 60 -22.99 24.15 -1.10
C LEU A 60 -23.88 25.00 -2.02
N ASP A 61 -23.37 25.42 -3.17
CA ASP A 61 -24.11 26.22 -4.15
C ASP A 61 -25.22 25.40 -4.84
N ALA A 62 -24.99 24.12 -5.08
CA ALA A 62 -25.95 23.21 -5.70
C ALA A 62 -26.96 22.60 -4.70
N ARG A 63 -26.85 22.92 -3.41
CA ARG A 63 -27.60 22.25 -2.33
C ARG A 63 -29.12 22.28 -2.52
N ASP A 64 -29.67 23.38 -3.02
CA ASP A 64 -31.13 23.51 -3.26
C ASP A 64 -31.65 22.62 -4.41
N ARG A 65 -30.74 22.05 -5.20
CA ARG A 65 -31.03 21.12 -6.30
C ARG A 65 -30.74 19.66 -5.94
N ALA A 66 -30.27 19.39 -4.73
CA ALA A 66 -29.87 18.05 -4.31
C ALA A 66 -31.08 17.23 -3.84
N PHE A 67 -31.20 16.02 -4.36
CA PHE A 67 -32.19 15.02 -3.98
C PHE A 67 -31.46 13.69 -3.77
N ASP A 68 -31.93 12.85 -2.85
CA ASP A 68 -31.50 11.44 -2.80
C ASP A 68 -32.25 10.60 -3.84
N ASP A 69 -31.93 9.30 -3.90
CA ASP A 69 -32.53 8.36 -4.86
C ASP A 69 -34.04 8.16 -4.68
N ASP A 70 -34.55 8.39 -3.47
CA ASP A 70 -35.98 8.35 -3.17
C ASP A 70 -36.70 9.67 -3.54
N GLY A 71 -35.96 10.66 -4.06
CA GLY A 71 -36.47 11.97 -4.44
C GLY A 71 -36.70 12.92 -3.26
N SER A 72 -36.05 12.68 -2.12
CA SER A 72 -36.08 13.55 -0.95
C SER A 72 -35.07 14.68 -1.06
N ALA A 73 -35.58 15.91 -1.25
CA ALA A 73 -34.76 17.12 -1.26
C ALA A 73 -34.03 17.35 0.08
N ALA A 74 -34.69 17.02 1.20
CA ALA A 74 -34.11 17.26 2.53
C ALA A 74 -32.91 16.36 2.80
N ALA A 75 -32.99 15.09 2.38
CA ALA A 75 -31.89 14.14 2.51
C ALA A 75 -30.75 14.49 1.55
N GLY A 76 -31.03 14.77 0.27
CA GLY A 76 -30.01 15.21 -0.69
C GLY A 76 -29.28 16.48 -0.23
N ALA A 77 -30.01 17.48 0.30
CA ALA A 77 -29.41 18.69 0.84
C ALA A 77 -28.59 18.47 2.12
N ALA A 78 -28.89 17.42 2.90
CA ALA A 78 -28.07 17.01 4.04
C ALA A 78 -26.78 16.32 3.57
N SER A 79 -26.86 15.41 2.61
CA SER A 79 -25.70 14.75 2.01
C SER A 79 -24.74 15.72 1.34
N ALA A 80 -25.26 16.72 0.60
CA ALA A 80 -24.42 17.76 -0.01
C ALA A 80 -23.65 18.59 1.04
N LEU A 81 -24.28 18.88 2.18
CA LEU A 81 -23.62 19.59 3.27
C LEU A 81 -22.55 18.74 3.95
N ALA A 82 -22.86 17.46 4.23
CA ALA A 82 -21.89 16.52 4.79
C ALA A 82 -20.67 16.35 3.86
N ALA A 83 -20.88 16.22 2.54
CA ALA A 83 -19.80 16.14 1.57
C ALA A 83 -18.90 17.38 1.60
N ALA A 84 -19.48 18.58 1.66
CA ALA A 84 -18.71 19.82 1.76
C ALA A 84 -17.89 19.90 3.07
N ASP A 85 -18.47 19.46 4.20
CA ASP A 85 -17.78 19.43 5.49
C ASP A 85 -16.58 18.47 5.46
N GLU A 86 -16.72 17.28 4.90
CA GLU A 86 -15.62 16.32 4.74
C GLU A 86 -14.53 16.86 3.80
N LEU A 87 -14.89 17.53 2.70
CA LEU A 87 -13.93 18.17 1.80
C LEU A 87 -13.13 19.29 2.50
N HIS A 88 -13.76 20.08 3.38
CA HIS A 88 -13.05 21.07 4.19
C HIS A 88 -12.13 20.42 5.24
N GLN A 89 -12.55 19.32 5.86
CA GLN A 89 -11.71 18.55 6.78
C GLN A 89 -10.47 17.99 6.06
N ALA A 90 -10.67 17.38 4.88
CA ALA A 90 -9.59 16.92 4.02
C ALA A 90 -8.65 18.07 3.62
N GLY A 91 -9.19 19.24 3.32
CA GLY A 91 -8.39 20.45 3.07
C GLY A 91 -7.49 20.83 4.25
N THR A 92 -8.01 20.76 5.48
CA THR A 92 -7.22 21.01 6.69
C THR A 92 -6.08 19.99 6.86
N LEU A 93 -6.30 18.73 6.50
CA LEU A 93 -5.26 17.70 6.52
C LEU A 93 -4.20 17.95 5.44
N LEU A 94 -4.59 18.42 4.24
CA LEU A 94 -3.64 18.81 3.21
C LEU A 94 -2.77 19.99 3.62
N ASP A 95 -3.30 20.95 4.39
CA ASP A 95 -2.51 22.06 4.93
C ASP A 95 -1.43 21.54 5.92
N GLN A 96 -1.77 20.53 6.74
CA GLN A 96 -0.80 19.87 7.61
C GLN A 96 0.26 19.10 6.82
N ALA A 97 -0.16 18.34 5.80
CA ALA A 97 0.75 17.62 4.90
C ALA A 97 1.69 18.59 4.17
N TYR A 98 1.17 19.71 3.67
CA TYR A 98 1.96 20.77 3.06
C TYR A 98 3.05 21.29 4.01
N GLY A 99 2.72 21.56 5.28
CA GLY A 99 3.72 21.97 6.27
C GLY A 99 4.85 20.95 6.49
N ARG A 100 4.54 19.65 6.43
CA ARG A 100 5.55 18.58 6.51
C ARG A 100 6.41 18.49 5.26
N LEU A 101 5.80 18.62 4.08
CA LEU A 101 6.51 18.64 2.80
C LEU A 101 7.44 19.86 2.68
N ASP A 102 7.01 21.03 3.14
CA ASP A 102 7.82 22.25 3.13
C ASP A 102 9.06 22.13 4.05
N ALA A 103 8.88 21.51 5.22
CA ALA A 103 9.99 21.18 6.11
C ALA A 103 10.95 20.17 5.47
N ALA A 104 10.43 19.12 4.84
CA ALA A 104 11.23 18.12 4.13
C ALA A 104 12.02 18.74 2.96
N PHE A 105 11.37 19.59 2.15
CA PHE A 105 11.99 20.35 1.06
C PHE A 105 13.14 21.23 1.58
N SER A 106 12.90 21.95 2.68
CA SER A 106 13.92 22.76 3.35
C SER A 106 15.11 21.94 3.85
N HIS A 107 14.89 20.71 4.32
CA HIS A 107 15.97 19.79 4.71
C HIS A 107 16.71 19.25 3.49
N SER A 108 15.99 18.83 2.45
CA SER A 108 16.55 18.31 1.19
C SER A 108 17.50 19.32 0.55
N GLY A 109 17.14 20.61 0.52
CA GLY A 109 17.99 21.68 -0.01
C GLY A 109 19.30 21.93 0.75
N ARG A 110 19.50 21.32 1.92
CA ARG A 110 20.75 21.40 2.70
C ARG A 110 21.65 20.18 2.49
N ILE A 111 21.19 19.14 1.78
CA ILE A 111 21.95 17.93 1.55
C ILE A 111 22.96 18.17 0.43
N ALA A 112 24.24 17.92 0.71
CA ALA A 112 25.28 17.82 -0.30
C ALA A 112 25.50 16.34 -0.59
N TRP A 113 24.88 15.82 -1.65
CA TRP A 113 25.08 14.45 -2.10
C TRP A 113 26.50 14.29 -2.65
N HIS A 114 27.25 13.33 -2.11
CA HIS A 114 28.57 12.95 -2.59
C HIS A 114 28.49 11.63 -3.37
N SER A 115 29.27 11.51 -4.43
CA SER A 115 29.30 10.29 -5.27
C SER A 115 29.83 9.06 -4.55
N GLU A 116 30.61 9.23 -3.48
CA GLU A 116 31.13 8.14 -2.67
C GLU A 116 30.76 8.34 -1.18
N PRO A 117 30.42 7.25 -0.46
CA PRO A 117 30.14 7.32 0.97
C PRO A 117 31.43 7.60 1.75
N VAL A 118 31.47 8.73 2.46
CA VAL A 118 32.54 9.04 3.41
C VAL A 118 32.27 8.30 4.72
N VAL A 119 33.06 7.26 5.01
CA VAL A 119 32.87 6.46 6.23
C VAL A 119 33.97 6.75 7.25
N ASP A 120 33.69 7.62 8.22
CA ASP A 120 34.47 7.73 9.47
C ASP A 120 33.84 6.80 10.53
N ARG A 121 34.24 5.52 10.47
CA ARG A 121 33.65 4.45 11.29
C ARG A 121 33.91 4.65 12.78
N ASP A 122 35.06 5.20 13.15
CA ASP A 122 35.46 5.34 14.55
C ASP A 122 34.67 6.45 15.24
N ALA A 123 34.54 7.61 14.58
CA ALA A 123 33.73 8.70 15.12
C ALA A 123 32.23 8.34 15.20
N GLN A 124 31.71 7.55 14.25
CA GLN A 124 30.33 7.05 14.30
C GLN A 124 30.13 6.07 15.46
N ARG A 125 31.08 5.16 15.69
CA ARG A 125 31.03 4.18 16.78
C ARG A 125 31.07 4.86 18.14
N GLU A 126 31.93 5.86 18.31
CA GLU A 126 32.06 6.60 19.56
C GLU A 126 30.79 7.42 19.89
N ARG A 127 30.18 8.07 18.89
CA ARG A 127 28.89 8.79 19.06
C ARG A 127 27.75 7.87 19.43
N LEU A 128 27.67 6.68 18.82
CA LEU A 128 26.65 5.69 19.15
C LEU A 128 26.88 5.13 20.57
N ALA A 129 28.11 4.78 20.93
CA ALA A 129 28.44 4.28 22.26
C ALA A 129 28.04 5.30 23.35
N ALA A 130 28.38 6.57 23.15
CA ALA A 130 27.98 7.65 24.07
C ALA A 130 26.46 7.81 24.20
N ARG A 131 25.69 7.44 23.17
CA ARG A 131 24.22 7.54 23.15
C ARG A 131 23.54 6.32 23.78
N LEU A 132 24.11 5.13 23.61
CA LEU A 132 23.58 3.88 24.18
C LEU A 132 23.97 3.69 25.66
N ASP A 133 25.17 4.11 26.08
CA ASP A 133 25.69 3.83 27.43
C ASP A 133 25.01 4.62 28.56
N GLY A 134 24.11 5.57 28.23
CA GLY A 134 23.50 6.48 29.21
C GLY A 134 21.98 6.46 29.34
N ASP A 135 21.26 5.77 28.44
CA ASP A 135 19.80 5.80 28.40
C ASP A 135 19.21 4.42 28.74
N PRO A 136 18.49 4.27 29.88
CA PRO A 136 17.86 2.99 30.24
C PRO A 136 16.79 2.52 29.25
N ALA A 137 16.32 3.39 28.36
CA ALA A 137 15.42 3.04 27.27
C ALA A 137 16.16 2.66 25.98
N SER A 138 17.50 2.64 25.97
CA SER A 138 18.26 2.06 24.87
C SER A 138 18.43 0.55 25.05
N ARG A 139 18.32 -0.22 23.97
CA ARG A 139 18.52 -1.66 24.01
C ARG A 139 19.31 -2.15 22.82
N THR A 140 20.20 -3.12 23.05
CA THR A 140 21.01 -3.75 22.01
C THR A 140 20.95 -5.26 22.13
N VAL A 141 20.69 -5.95 21.02
CA VAL A 141 20.55 -7.41 20.94
C VAL A 141 21.32 -7.94 19.73
N ARG A 142 21.76 -9.20 19.80
CA ARG A 142 22.39 -9.90 18.67
C ARG A 142 21.44 -10.93 18.06
N ALA A 143 21.39 -10.94 16.74
CA ALA A 143 20.65 -11.89 15.90
C ALA A 143 21.64 -12.51 14.90
N GLY A 144 22.27 -13.63 15.30
CA GLY A 144 23.36 -14.24 14.53
C GLY A 144 24.53 -13.26 14.30
N SER A 145 24.84 -12.91 13.04
CA SER A 145 25.88 -11.94 12.71
C SER A 145 25.47 -10.47 12.90
N LEU A 146 24.18 -10.19 13.04
CA LEU A 146 23.65 -8.84 13.20
C LEU A 146 23.66 -8.41 14.67
N ALA A 147 24.05 -7.15 14.92
CA ALA A 147 23.80 -6.42 16.16
C ALA A 147 22.76 -5.33 15.89
N LEU A 148 21.64 -5.40 16.60
CA LEU A 148 20.51 -4.48 16.48
C LEU A 148 20.46 -3.61 17.74
N ALA A 149 20.55 -2.30 17.58
CA ALA A 149 20.39 -1.34 18.66
C ALA A 149 19.18 -0.46 18.38
N VAL A 150 18.33 -0.22 19.38
CA VAL A 150 17.19 0.71 19.32
C VAL A 150 17.21 1.64 20.53
N TRP A 151 16.67 2.84 20.36
CA TRP A 151 16.53 3.83 21.42
C TRP A 151 15.41 4.84 21.08
N PRO A 152 14.80 5.50 22.07
CA PRO A 152 13.73 6.46 21.81
C PRO A 152 14.23 7.68 21.04
N ASP A 153 13.38 8.22 20.17
CA ASP A 153 13.62 9.47 19.46
C ASP A 153 12.46 10.45 19.69
N ALA A 154 12.61 11.69 19.22
CA ALA A 154 11.56 12.70 19.34
C ALA A 154 10.23 12.18 18.72
N PRO A 155 9.10 12.24 19.46
CA PRO A 155 7.81 11.77 18.97
C PRO A 155 7.32 12.59 17.78
N VAL A 156 6.44 12.00 16.98
CA VAL A 156 5.81 12.63 15.82
C VAL A 156 4.30 12.55 15.99
N GLY A 157 3.65 13.70 16.21
CA GLY A 157 2.24 13.73 16.58
C GLY A 157 2.02 13.01 17.90
N GLU A 158 1.08 12.07 17.92
CA GLU A 158 0.75 11.24 19.09
C GLU A 158 1.59 9.95 19.18
N HIS A 159 2.45 9.70 18.20
CA HIS A 159 3.25 8.48 18.10
C HIS A 159 4.64 8.65 18.70
N GLN A 160 5.01 7.74 19.59
CA GLN A 160 6.39 7.61 20.04
C GLN A 160 7.24 7.05 18.90
N ARG A 161 8.39 7.67 18.62
CA ARG A 161 9.33 7.22 17.58
C ARG A 161 10.56 6.58 18.20
N TYR A 162 11.15 5.61 17.51
CA TYR A 162 12.45 5.02 17.84
C TYR A 162 13.40 5.19 16.69
N ALA A 163 14.66 5.34 17.04
CA ALA A 163 15.76 5.25 16.10
C ALA A 163 16.52 3.96 16.36
N TYR A 164 17.13 3.42 15.30
CA TYR A 164 17.82 2.15 15.36
C TYR A 164 19.13 2.18 14.60
N ARG A 165 19.99 1.21 14.91
CA ARG A 165 21.18 0.87 14.15
C ARG A 165 21.27 -0.63 13.96
N ILE A 166 21.55 -1.04 12.73
CA ILE A 166 21.85 -2.41 12.35
C ILE A 166 23.34 -2.46 12.02
N THR A 167 24.07 -3.39 12.60
CA THR A 167 25.49 -3.61 12.30
C THR A 167 25.72 -5.09 11.99
N ASP A 168 26.32 -5.38 10.84
CA ASP A 168 26.87 -6.71 10.59
C ASP A 168 28.23 -6.79 11.28
N THR A 169 28.34 -7.66 12.28
CA THR A 169 29.54 -7.80 13.10
C THR A 169 30.69 -8.50 12.38
N THR A 170 30.43 -9.13 11.22
CA THR A 170 31.45 -9.81 10.41
C THR A 170 32.11 -8.85 9.42
N THR A 171 31.32 -8.00 8.76
CA THR A 171 31.81 -7.03 7.77
C THR A 171 32.09 -5.65 8.37
N GLY A 172 31.50 -5.34 9.54
CA GLY A 172 31.54 -4.01 10.15
C GLY A 172 30.68 -2.97 9.42
N GLN A 173 29.85 -3.38 8.44
CA GLN A 173 28.88 -2.50 7.80
C GLN A 173 27.76 -2.15 8.78
N ALA A 174 27.24 -0.92 8.68
CA ALA A 174 26.18 -0.46 9.54
C ALA A 174 25.26 0.54 8.84
N VAL A 175 23.98 0.54 9.23
CA VAL A 175 22.95 1.50 8.80
C VAL A 175 22.15 1.98 10.00
N GLU A 176 21.68 3.21 9.95
CA GLU A 176 20.77 3.79 10.94
C GLU A 176 19.45 4.20 10.29
N GLY A 177 18.36 4.07 11.05
CA GLY A 177 17.01 4.50 10.65
C GLY A 177 16.23 5.08 11.82
N ARG A 178 15.06 5.65 11.54
CA ARG A 178 14.21 6.39 12.51
C ARG A 178 12.71 6.21 12.26
N ASP A 179 12.36 5.16 11.54
CA ASP A 179 11.07 4.87 10.94
C ASP A 179 10.26 3.86 11.77
N LEU A 180 10.72 3.53 12.98
CA LEU A 180 9.98 2.72 13.94
C LEU A 180 9.07 3.60 14.81
N PHE A 181 7.79 3.26 14.89
CA PHE A 181 6.79 4.00 15.65
C PHE A 181 6.00 3.08 16.60
N ALA A 182 5.63 3.59 17.77
CA ALA A 182 4.62 2.97 18.61
C ALA A 182 3.21 3.47 18.27
N GLY A 183 2.20 2.71 18.69
CA GLY A 183 0.80 3.15 18.64
C GLY A 183 0.60 4.47 19.38
N ALA A 184 -0.42 5.24 18.98
CA ALA A 184 -0.74 6.53 19.58
C ALA A 184 -0.92 6.38 21.10
N GLY A 185 -0.18 7.18 21.89
CA GLY A 185 -0.23 7.14 23.35
C GLY A 185 0.38 5.89 24.02
N ALA A 186 1.00 4.98 23.27
CA ALA A 186 1.68 3.82 23.83
C ALA A 186 2.94 4.22 24.63
N PRO A 187 3.28 3.51 25.73
CA PRO A 187 4.48 3.78 26.49
C PRO A 187 5.76 3.48 25.69
N VAL A 188 6.88 4.06 26.13
CA VAL A 188 8.21 3.73 25.61
C VAL A 188 8.54 2.27 25.98
N ASP A 189 8.69 1.41 24.97
CA ASP A 189 9.00 -0.02 25.07
C ASP A 189 10.05 -0.39 24.00
N PRO A 190 11.34 -0.39 24.36
CA PRO A 190 12.44 -0.73 23.45
C PRO A 190 12.44 -2.20 23.01
N ASP A 191 11.88 -3.12 23.81
CA ASP A 191 11.78 -4.53 23.45
C ASP A 191 10.76 -4.74 22.34
N ARG A 192 9.63 -4.02 22.40
CA ARG A 192 8.69 -3.97 21.29
C ARG A 192 9.33 -3.40 20.03
N ALA A 193 10.05 -2.29 20.12
CA ALA A 193 10.72 -1.70 18.96
C ALA A 193 11.76 -2.65 18.32
N LEU A 194 12.47 -3.45 19.13
CA LEU A 194 13.37 -4.50 18.63
C LEU A 194 12.63 -5.62 17.89
N ARG A 195 11.46 -6.02 18.37
CA ARG A 195 10.61 -7.02 17.69
C ARG A 195 10.12 -6.51 16.36
N ASP A 196 9.60 -5.29 16.33
CA ASP A 196 9.12 -4.66 15.09
C ASP A 196 10.26 -4.57 14.07
N LEU A 197 11.47 -4.15 14.51
CA LEU A 197 12.66 -4.14 13.66
C LEU A 197 13.07 -5.54 13.16
N ALA A 198 13.01 -6.56 14.02
CA ALA A 198 13.32 -7.94 13.64
C ALA A 198 12.33 -8.45 12.59
N SER A 199 11.03 -8.14 12.73
CA SER A 199 10.00 -8.49 11.76
C SER A 199 10.25 -7.85 10.39
N PHE A 200 10.57 -6.55 10.35
CA PHE A 200 10.92 -5.87 9.09
C PHE A 200 12.18 -6.47 8.43
N LEU A 201 13.17 -6.87 9.22
CA LEU A 201 14.38 -7.51 8.70
C LEU A 201 14.10 -8.90 8.15
N SER A 202 13.28 -9.72 8.83
CA SER A 202 12.85 -11.02 8.30
C SER A 202 12.17 -10.86 6.94
N ALA A 203 11.22 -9.93 6.84
CA ALA A 203 10.50 -9.62 5.62
C ALA A 203 11.44 -9.18 4.47
N ALA A 204 12.41 -8.32 4.78
CA ALA A 204 13.44 -7.92 3.81
C ALA A 204 14.35 -9.08 3.38
N GLY A 205 14.68 -9.99 4.30
CA GLY A 205 15.45 -11.20 4.01
C GLY A 205 14.70 -12.18 3.09
N GLU A 206 13.40 -12.37 3.34
CA GLU A 206 12.51 -13.17 2.51
C GLU A 206 12.34 -12.60 1.11
N ALA A 207 12.09 -11.29 1.00
CA ALA A 207 12.05 -10.61 -0.29
C ALA A 207 13.37 -10.75 -1.05
N ARG A 208 14.52 -10.69 -0.36
CA ARG A 208 15.83 -10.91 -0.98
C ARG A 208 15.99 -12.34 -1.49
N GLN A 209 15.52 -13.34 -0.74
CA GLN A 209 15.52 -14.74 -1.17
C GLN A 209 14.63 -14.92 -2.42
N TYR A 210 13.43 -14.35 -2.40
CA TYR A 210 12.50 -14.38 -3.53
C TYR A 210 13.11 -13.74 -4.79
N ALA A 211 13.73 -12.56 -4.68
CA ALA A 211 14.40 -11.92 -5.82
C ALA A 211 15.53 -12.78 -6.43
N LEU A 212 16.24 -13.57 -5.61
CA LEU A 212 17.27 -14.50 -6.09
C LEU A 212 16.67 -15.72 -6.80
N ASP A 213 15.56 -16.23 -6.28
CA ASP A 213 14.86 -17.39 -6.83
C ASP A 213 14.06 -17.02 -8.10
N GLN A 214 13.63 -15.76 -8.23
CA GLN A 214 12.87 -15.22 -9.35
C GLN A 214 13.55 -13.97 -9.94
N PRO A 215 14.62 -14.13 -10.76
CA PRO A 215 15.34 -13.02 -11.37
C PRO A 215 14.41 -12.16 -12.24
N GLY A 216 14.38 -10.85 -11.99
CA GLY A 216 13.52 -9.89 -12.70
C GLY A 216 12.17 -9.62 -12.05
N SER A 217 11.88 -10.26 -10.90
CA SER A 217 10.78 -9.84 -10.03
C SER A 217 11.20 -8.71 -9.10
N SER A 218 10.26 -7.85 -8.71
CA SER A 218 10.46 -6.81 -7.70
C SER A 218 9.56 -7.07 -6.49
N PRO A 219 10.04 -7.79 -5.45
CA PRO A 219 9.24 -8.12 -4.28
C PRO A 219 8.96 -6.90 -3.39
N GLU A 220 7.86 -6.97 -2.63
CA GLU A 220 7.30 -5.90 -1.77
C GLU A 220 8.31 -5.24 -0.81
N HIS A 221 9.25 -6.00 -0.27
CA HIS A 221 10.24 -5.49 0.68
C HIS A 221 11.60 -5.21 0.04
N GLU A 222 11.68 -5.23 -1.29
CA GLU A 222 12.85 -4.78 -2.03
C GLU A 222 13.05 -3.27 -1.80
N GLY A 223 14.18 -2.90 -1.21
CA GLY A 223 14.52 -1.51 -0.94
C GLY A 223 14.13 -0.98 0.45
N LEU A 224 13.46 -1.75 1.30
CA LEU A 224 13.24 -1.38 2.72
C LEU A 224 14.57 -1.10 3.44
N PHE A 225 15.58 -1.90 3.13
CA PHE A 225 16.93 -1.72 3.63
C PHE A 225 17.95 -1.80 2.49
N PRO A 226 19.17 -1.26 2.70
CA PRO A 226 20.26 -1.47 1.76
C PRO A 226 20.48 -2.97 1.47
N VAL A 227 20.87 -3.31 0.24
CA VAL A 227 21.02 -4.71 -0.22
C VAL A 227 21.83 -5.59 0.74
N TRP A 228 22.90 -5.06 1.34
CA TRP A 228 23.73 -5.83 2.29
C TRP A 228 22.96 -6.21 3.56
N VAL A 229 22.02 -5.37 4.02
CA VAL A 229 21.18 -5.64 5.19
C VAL A 229 20.20 -6.75 4.86
N SER A 230 19.50 -6.67 3.73
CA SER A 230 18.55 -7.71 3.31
C SER A 230 19.25 -9.04 3.07
N GLU A 231 20.47 -9.02 2.52
CA GLU A 231 21.32 -10.22 2.38
C GLU A 231 21.75 -10.79 3.74
N ALA A 232 22.16 -9.93 4.68
CA ALA A 232 22.49 -10.36 6.03
C ALA A 232 21.25 -10.90 6.77
N ALA A 233 20.09 -10.29 6.61
CA ALA A 233 18.85 -10.77 7.21
C ALA A 233 18.46 -12.15 6.67
N ARG A 234 18.57 -12.36 5.35
CA ARG A 234 18.38 -13.66 4.67
C ARG A 234 19.29 -14.77 5.21
N THR A 235 20.48 -14.43 5.68
CA THR A 235 21.42 -15.43 6.26
C THR A 235 21.24 -15.63 7.77
N ASN A 236 20.40 -14.82 8.43
CA ASN A 236 20.14 -14.86 9.87
C ASN A 236 18.65 -15.07 10.22
N THR A 237 17.88 -15.69 9.32
CA THR A 237 16.41 -15.85 9.45
C THR A 237 15.98 -16.46 10.78
N ASP A 238 16.57 -17.58 11.19
CA ASP A 238 16.20 -18.26 12.44
C ASP A 238 16.40 -17.37 13.67
N ALA A 239 17.49 -16.60 13.70
CA ALA A 239 17.81 -15.72 14.82
C ALA A 239 16.90 -14.47 14.86
N LEU A 240 16.45 -13.99 13.70
CA LEU A 240 15.49 -12.89 13.61
C LEU A 240 14.07 -13.33 14.00
N ALA A 241 13.66 -14.55 13.58
CA ALA A 241 12.39 -15.15 13.98
C ALA A 241 12.29 -15.30 15.51
N GLU A 242 13.34 -15.85 16.14
CA GLU A 242 13.38 -16.00 17.60
C GLU A 242 13.24 -14.65 18.33
N LEU A 243 13.80 -13.57 17.77
CA LEU A 243 13.68 -12.23 18.36
C LEU A 243 12.30 -11.63 18.18
N SER A 244 11.63 -11.86 17.05
CA SER A 244 10.26 -11.38 16.80
C SER A 244 9.24 -12.07 17.71
N GLU A 245 9.40 -13.39 17.95
CA GLU A 245 8.44 -14.22 18.68
C GLU A 245 8.55 -14.17 20.22
N ARG A 246 9.60 -13.56 20.77
CA ARG A 246 9.79 -13.45 22.23
C ARG A 246 8.74 -12.50 22.84
N GLU A 247 7.78 -13.08 23.58
CA GLU A 247 6.63 -12.48 24.33
C GLU A 247 5.25 -12.48 23.65
N SER A 248 4.86 -13.57 22.98
CA SER A 248 3.44 -13.80 22.63
C SER A 248 2.59 -14.38 23.77
N THR A 249 3.17 -14.71 24.94
CA THR A 249 2.49 -15.54 25.96
C THR A 249 1.67 -14.78 27.03
N GLU A 250 1.65 -13.44 27.07
CA GLU A 250 1.01 -12.73 28.20
C GLU A 250 0.18 -11.49 27.84
N ARG A 251 -0.47 -11.48 26.66
CA ARG A 251 -1.49 -10.46 26.35
C ARG A 251 -2.85 -11.12 26.20
N VAL A 252 -3.72 -10.89 27.18
CA VAL A 252 -5.16 -11.18 27.10
C VAL A 252 -5.72 -10.34 25.96
N ALA A 253 -5.94 -10.96 24.81
CA ALA A 253 -6.55 -10.34 23.65
C ALA A 253 -8.03 -10.02 23.94
N GLY A 254 -8.41 -8.75 23.79
CA GLY A 254 -9.80 -8.39 23.49
C GLY A 254 -10.19 -8.98 22.13
N PRO A 255 -11.50 -9.15 21.85
CA PRO A 255 -11.95 -9.92 20.69
C PRO A 255 -11.43 -9.28 19.39
N ALA A 256 -10.59 -10.01 18.67
CA ALA A 256 -10.22 -9.71 17.30
C ALA A 256 -11.45 -9.90 16.41
N GLN A 257 -11.91 -8.82 15.77
CA GLN A 257 -12.95 -8.88 14.76
C GLN A 257 -12.33 -9.39 13.46
N VAL A 258 -12.76 -10.59 13.04
CA VAL A 258 -12.55 -11.10 11.68
C VAL A 258 -13.56 -10.37 10.78
N GLY A 259 -13.14 -9.25 10.19
CA GLY A 259 -13.93 -8.50 9.21
C GLY A 259 -13.43 -8.75 7.80
N ARG A 260 -14.35 -8.94 6.84
CA ARG A 260 -14.01 -8.95 5.40
C ARG A 260 -13.50 -7.57 5.05
N ARG A 261 -12.33 -7.48 4.40
CA ARG A 261 -11.76 -6.20 3.98
C ARG A 261 -11.75 -6.08 2.47
N TRP A 262 -11.97 -4.85 2.01
CA TRP A 262 -12.03 -4.51 0.59
C TRP A 262 -11.00 -3.43 0.29
N PHE A 263 -10.40 -3.47 -0.88
CA PHE A 263 -9.60 -2.33 -1.36
C PHE A 263 -9.95 -1.95 -2.79
N ASN A 264 -9.74 -0.68 -3.13
CA ASN A 264 -10.07 -0.16 -4.46
C ASN A 264 -9.07 -0.67 -5.50
N VAL A 265 -9.58 -1.33 -6.54
CA VAL A 265 -8.81 -1.79 -7.71
C VAL A 265 -8.83 -0.72 -8.79
N ALA A 266 -10.02 -0.18 -9.07
CA ALA A 266 -10.22 0.88 -10.04
C ALA A 266 -11.38 1.77 -9.62
N PHE A 267 -11.29 3.05 -9.97
CA PHE A 267 -12.40 3.98 -9.85
C PHE A 267 -12.38 4.88 -11.09
N LEU A 268 -13.41 4.73 -11.93
CA LEU A 268 -13.58 5.43 -13.19
C LEU A 268 -14.70 6.44 -13.07
N GLN A 269 -14.55 7.58 -13.75
CA GLN A 269 -15.56 8.63 -13.87
C GLN A 269 -15.57 9.23 -15.28
N GLY A 270 -16.66 9.87 -15.68
CA GLY A 270 -16.76 10.55 -16.99
C GLY A 270 -16.77 9.57 -18.15
N GLU A 271 -16.14 9.92 -19.29
CA GLU A 271 -16.23 9.11 -20.53
C GLU A 271 -15.77 7.65 -20.34
N GLU A 272 -14.79 7.41 -19.46
CA GLU A 272 -14.32 6.06 -19.14
C GLU A 272 -15.36 5.26 -18.32
N ALA A 273 -16.04 5.92 -17.39
CA ALA A 273 -17.16 5.30 -16.68
C ALA A 273 -18.36 5.10 -17.58
N ASP A 274 -18.67 6.05 -18.47
CA ASP A 274 -19.78 5.95 -19.42
C ASP A 274 -19.62 4.73 -20.34
N ALA A 275 -18.39 4.47 -20.82
CA ALA A 275 -18.10 3.27 -21.59
C ALA A 275 -18.36 1.97 -20.81
N VAL A 276 -18.09 1.96 -19.50
CA VAL A 276 -18.35 0.82 -18.62
C VAL A 276 -19.82 0.74 -18.21
N LEU A 277 -20.53 1.85 -18.03
CA LEU A 277 -21.97 1.89 -17.78
C LEU A 277 -22.75 1.39 -19.00
N ASP A 278 -22.35 1.78 -20.21
CA ASP A 278 -22.88 1.23 -21.46
C ASP A 278 -22.61 -0.29 -21.58
N LEU A 279 -21.45 -0.74 -21.11
CA LEU A 279 -21.12 -2.17 -21.04
C LEU A 279 -22.03 -2.91 -20.04
N ILE A 280 -22.30 -2.31 -18.87
CA ILE A 280 -23.24 -2.85 -17.88
C ILE A 280 -24.64 -2.97 -18.47
N ASP A 281 -25.12 -1.95 -19.19
CA ASP A 281 -26.44 -1.95 -19.81
C ASP A 281 -26.56 -2.98 -20.95
N ARG A 282 -25.48 -3.17 -21.72
CA ARG A 282 -25.48 -4.08 -22.87
C ARG A 282 -25.26 -5.54 -22.50
N ASP A 283 -24.26 -5.81 -21.68
CA ASP A 283 -23.71 -7.16 -21.44
C ASP A 283 -23.78 -7.58 -19.96
N GLY A 284 -24.24 -6.70 -19.07
CA GLY A 284 -24.44 -6.98 -17.65
C GLY A 284 -23.22 -6.71 -16.76
N THR A 285 -23.44 -6.74 -15.45
CA THR A 285 -22.42 -6.42 -14.44
C THR A 285 -21.26 -7.42 -14.40
N GLU A 286 -21.48 -8.69 -14.79
CA GLU A 286 -20.41 -9.69 -14.90
C GLU A 286 -19.39 -9.30 -15.98
N ALA A 287 -19.85 -8.79 -17.13
CA ALA A 287 -18.97 -8.32 -18.20
C ALA A 287 -18.17 -7.09 -17.75
N ALA A 288 -18.77 -6.20 -16.96
CA ALA A 288 -18.08 -5.05 -16.40
C ALA A 288 -17.03 -5.44 -15.36
N ILE A 289 -17.31 -6.41 -14.47
CA ILE A 289 -16.31 -6.97 -13.54
C ILE A 289 -15.19 -7.66 -14.30
N ALA A 290 -15.48 -8.45 -15.32
CA ALA A 290 -14.46 -9.08 -16.16
C ALA A 290 -13.59 -8.05 -16.89
N HIS A 291 -14.18 -6.96 -17.38
CA HIS A 291 -13.45 -5.86 -18.00
C HIS A 291 -12.56 -5.12 -16.98
N LEU A 292 -13.12 -4.76 -15.82
CA LEU A 292 -12.41 -3.98 -14.81
C LEU A 292 -11.38 -4.78 -14.00
N SER A 293 -11.57 -6.10 -13.86
CA SER A 293 -10.56 -6.97 -13.25
C SER A 293 -9.28 -7.06 -14.08
N GLY A 294 -9.29 -6.61 -15.35
CA GLY A 294 -8.08 -6.38 -16.12
C GLY A 294 -7.17 -5.29 -15.55
N TYR A 295 -7.69 -4.42 -14.67
CA TYR A 295 -6.90 -3.45 -13.90
C TYR A 295 -6.40 -4.00 -12.57
N ASP A 296 -6.77 -5.23 -12.22
CA ASP A 296 -6.27 -5.90 -11.03
C ASP A 296 -5.00 -6.70 -11.34
N TYR A 297 -3.86 -6.18 -10.89
CA TYR A 297 -2.54 -6.80 -11.08
C TYR A 297 -2.14 -7.73 -9.92
N GLY A 298 -3.09 -8.19 -9.11
CA GLY A 298 -2.81 -9.14 -8.03
C GLY A 298 -2.16 -8.43 -6.84
N GLU A 299 -1.08 -9.00 -6.31
CA GLU A 299 -0.40 -8.50 -5.11
C GLU A 299 0.06 -7.04 -5.22
N GLU A 300 0.43 -6.56 -6.43
CA GLU A 300 0.82 -5.15 -6.62
C GLU A 300 -0.35 -4.19 -6.31
N THR A 301 -1.58 -4.57 -6.69
CA THR A 301 -2.78 -3.77 -6.43
C THR A 301 -3.20 -3.86 -4.96
N THR A 302 -3.07 -5.04 -4.33
CA THR A 302 -3.29 -5.20 -2.88
C THR A 302 -2.35 -4.29 -2.10
N GLN A 303 -1.06 -4.35 -2.39
CA GLN A 303 -0.05 -3.66 -1.60
C GLN A 303 -0.13 -2.15 -1.75
N ALA A 304 -0.32 -1.65 -2.97
CA ALA A 304 -0.54 -0.23 -3.20
C ALA A 304 -1.75 0.28 -2.40
N ALA A 305 -2.81 -0.51 -2.29
CA ALA A 305 -3.99 -0.11 -1.54
C ALA A 305 -3.79 -0.17 -0.01
N LEU A 306 -3.00 -1.14 0.49
CA LEU A 306 -2.57 -1.20 1.89
C LEU A 306 -1.69 -0.01 2.29
N GLU A 307 -0.76 0.40 1.42
CA GLU A 307 0.13 1.56 1.65
C GLU A 307 -0.61 2.90 1.59
N ASN A 308 -1.57 3.06 0.68
CA ASN A 308 -2.35 4.28 0.53
C ASN A 308 -3.54 4.38 1.52
N GLY A 309 -3.83 3.31 2.29
CA GLY A 309 -4.90 3.30 3.28
C GLY A 309 -6.30 3.21 2.69
N TYR A 310 -6.47 2.80 1.43
CA TYR A 310 -7.77 2.59 0.79
C TYR A 310 -8.34 1.20 1.10
N VAL A 311 -8.29 0.84 2.38
CA VAL A 311 -8.81 -0.41 2.92
C VAL A 311 -10.09 -0.10 3.66
N TYR A 312 -11.16 -0.80 3.29
CA TYR A 312 -12.48 -0.62 3.86
C TYR A 312 -12.89 -1.88 4.59
N ASP A 313 -13.22 -1.71 5.86
CA ASP A 313 -13.77 -2.78 6.67
C ASP A 313 -15.23 -3.06 6.27
N ASP A 314 -15.59 -4.34 6.25
CA ASP A 314 -16.91 -4.91 5.98
C ASP A 314 -17.44 -4.73 4.55
N GLN A 315 -17.42 -3.50 3.99
CA GLN A 315 -17.90 -3.19 2.63
C GLN A 315 -17.16 -2.01 1.98
N PRO A 316 -17.09 -1.95 0.64
CA PRO A 316 -16.62 -0.76 -0.08
C PRO A 316 -17.42 0.50 0.27
N PRO A 317 -16.81 1.70 0.16
CA PRO A 317 -17.51 2.95 0.35
C PRO A 317 -18.58 3.08 -0.74
N THR A 318 -19.83 3.19 -0.30
CA THR A 318 -20.99 3.33 -1.17
C THR A 318 -21.72 4.59 -0.77
N GLY A 319 -22.01 5.45 -1.74
CA GLY A 319 -23.01 6.49 -1.57
C GLY A 319 -24.38 5.85 -1.37
N SER A 320 -25.29 6.57 -0.73
CA SER A 320 -26.69 6.12 -0.57
C SER A 320 -27.41 5.86 -1.90
N THR A 321 -26.82 6.32 -3.00
CA THR A 321 -27.36 6.25 -4.36
C THR A 321 -26.65 5.23 -5.26
N ASP A 322 -25.64 4.54 -4.73
CA ASP A 322 -24.80 3.66 -5.53
C ASP A 322 -25.38 2.25 -5.58
N ARG A 323 -25.35 1.66 -6.78
CA ARG A 323 -25.71 0.25 -6.96
C ARG A 323 -24.48 -0.60 -6.72
N THR A 324 -24.65 -1.69 -5.98
CA THR A 324 -23.55 -2.61 -5.67
C THR A 324 -23.89 -4.02 -6.13
N VAL A 325 -22.92 -4.67 -6.79
CA VAL A 325 -22.94 -6.10 -7.14
C VAL A 325 -21.64 -6.72 -6.65
N GLN A 326 -21.71 -7.95 -6.15
CA GLN A 326 -20.53 -8.74 -5.78
C GLN A 326 -20.49 -10.01 -6.61
N ASP A 327 -19.35 -10.29 -7.23
CA ASP A 327 -19.10 -11.52 -7.97
C ASP A 327 -17.60 -11.84 -8.04
N GLY A 328 -17.25 -13.12 -7.93
CA GLY A 328 -15.87 -13.60 -8.12
C GLY A 328 -14.82 -13.02 -7.15
N GLY A 329 -15.19 -12.58 -5.94
CA GLY A 329 -14.29 -11.91 -5.00
C GLY A 329 -14.10 -10.41 -5.26
N TYR A 330 -14.91 -9.84 -6.16
CA TYR A 330 -14.95 -8.42 -6.43
C TYR A 330 -16.31 -7.82 -6.03
N ALA A 331 -16.29 -6.54 -5.66
CA ALA A 331 -17.46 -5.70 -5.51
C ALA A 331 -17.40 -4.58 -6.55
N LEU A 332 -18.43 -4.49 -7.37
CA LEU A 332 -18.66 -3.41 -8.32
C LEU A 332 -19.66 -2.43 -7.71
N THR A 333 -19.25 -1.17 -7.54
CA THR A 333 -20.14 -0.06 -7.18
C THR A 333 -20.32 0.83 -8.41
N TYR A 334 -21.54 1.17 -8.79
CA TYR A 334 -21.76 2.00 -9.97
C TYR A 334 -22.99 2.89 -9.81
N ASN A 335 -22.95 4.04 -10.46
CA ASN A 335 -24.02 5.01 -10.43
C ASN A 335 -24.18 5.68 -11.80
N HIS A 336 -25.30 5.41 -12.47
CA HIS A 336 -25.60 6.00 -13.78
C HIS A 336 -25.87 7.51 -13.70
N ALA A 337 -26.47 7.98 -12.61
CA ALA A 337 -26.81 9.40 -12.46
C ALA A 337 -25.56 10.25 -12.17
N LEU A 338 -24.57 9.67 -11.50
CA LEU A 338 -23.31 10.31 -11.15
C LEU A 338 -22.13 9.95 -12.07
N GLY A 339 -22.34 9.08 -13.06
CA GLY A 339 -21.35 8.75 -14.10
C GLY A 339 -20.06 8.15 -13.54
N HIS A 340 -20.15 7.22 -12.58
CA HIS A 340 -18.97 6.57 -12.00
C HIS A 340 -19.13 5.06 -11.85
N VAL A 341 -17.99 4.37 -11.89
CA VAL A 341 -17.87 2.93 -11.65
C VAL A 341 -16.62 2.66 -10.82
N GLY A 342 -16.77 1.97 -9.70
CA GLY A 342 -15.70 1.49 -8.83
C GLY A 342 -15.65 -0.03 -8.79
N LEU A 343 -14.45 -0.59 -8.90
CA LEU A 343 -14.19 -2.00 -8.64
C LEU A 343 -13.33 -2.15 -7.38
N TYR A 344 -13.73 -3.05 -6.50
CA TYR A 344 -13.02 -3.39 -5.28
C TYR A 344 -12.77 -4.89 -5.23
N ARG A 345 -11.65 -5.31 -4.67
CA ARG A 345 -11.36 -6.73 -4.43
C ARG A 345 -11.43 -7.05 -2.94
N GLU A 346 -12.06 -8.18 -2.61
CA GLU A 346 -12.07 -8.78 -1.29
C GLU A 346 -10.70 -9.38 -0.98
N PHE A 347 -10.20 -9.13 0.22
CA PHE A 347 -9.04 -9.85 0.74
C PHE A 347 -9.29 -10.31 2.18
N ASP A 348 -9.00 -11.58 2.42
CA ASP A 348 -8.97 -12.14 3.76
C ASP A 348 -7.59 -11.88 4.35
N THR A 349 -7.55 -11.18 5.49
CA THR A 349 -6.38 -11.31 6.36
C THR A 349 -6.56 -12.63 7.12
N PRO A 350 -5.64 -13.60 7.00
CA PRO A 350 -5.77 -14.83 7.76
C PRO A 350 -5.84 -14.50 9.25
N PRO A 351 -6.73 -15.17 10.02
CA PRO A 351 -6.71 -15.04 11.46
C PRO A 351 -5.32 -15.40 11.97
N ASP A 352 -4.87 -14.69 13.00
CA ASP A 352 -3.63 -15.02 13.69
C ASP A 352 -3.59 -16.54 13.98
N PRO A 353 -2.60 -17.29 13.46
CA PRO A 353 -2.52 -18.73 13.67
C PRO A 353 -2.45 -19.10 15.16
N ALA A 354 -2.13 -18.16 16.05
CA ALA A 354 -2.24 -18.34 17.51
C ALA A 354 -3.69 -18.58 18.01
N LEU A 355 -4.72 -18.28 17.21
CA LEU A 355 -6.13 -18.46 17.58
C LEU A 355 -6.70 -19.84 17.20
N HIS A 356 -6.08 -20.57 16.27
CA HIS A 356 -6.59 -21.88 15.83
C HIS A 356 -6.10 -23.08 16.67
N GLU A 357 -4.98 -22.94 17.39
CA GLU A 357 -4.51 -23.99 18.31
C GLU A 357 -5.31 -24.05 19.62
N ALA A 358 -6.10 -23.02 19.95
CA ALA A 358 -6.88 -22.97 21.18
C ALA A 358 -8.26 -23.67 21.10
N GLU A 359 -8.75 -24.02 19.89
CA GLU A 359 -10.09 -24.61 19.72
C GLU A 359 -10.11 -26.11 19.36
N GLN A 360 -8.95 -26.78 19.24
CA GLN A 360 -8.94 -28.24 19.17
C GLN A 360 -8.88 -28.85 20.58
N PRO A 361 -9.93 -29.54 21.07
CA PRO A 361 -9.80 -30.28 22.31
C PRO A 361 -8.80 -31.44 22.11
N PRO A 362 -7.96 -31.75 23.11
CA PRO A 362 -7.02 -32.85 23.02
C PRO A 362 -7.79 -34.16 22.83
N SER A 363 -7.58 -34.82 21.68
CA SER A 363 -8.11 -36.15 21.44
C SER A 363 -7.48 -37.11 22.45
N ALA A 364 -8.30 -37.59 23.38
CA ALA A 364 -7.91 -38.51 24.42
C ALA A 364 -7.35 -39.80 23.82
N VAL A 365 -6.14 -40.16 24.27
CA VAL A 365 -5.52 -41.47 24.07
C VAL A 365 -6.42 -42.52 24.70
N VAL A 366 -7.08 -43.35 23.88
CA VAL A 366 -7.65 -44.63 24.32
C VAL A 366 -6.99 -45.73 23.50
N ASN A 367 -6.25 -46.56 24.22
CA ASN A 367 -5.54 -47.72 23.74
C ASN A 367 -6.48 -48.93 23.84
N GLU A 368 -6.99 -49.45 22.73
CA GLU A 368 -7.49 -50.84 22.67
C GLU A 368 -7.03 -51.52 21.38
N GLN A 369 -6.28 -52.59 21.59
CA GLN A 369 -5.82 -53.54 20.58
C GLN A 369 -7.02 -54.33 20.03
N SER A 370 -7.13 -54.48 18.70
CA SER A 370 -6.97 -55.79 18.02
C SER A 370 -7.71 -55.91 16.67
N HIS A 371 -6.92 -56.33 15.67
CA HIS A 371 -7.23 -57.20 14.51
C HIS A 371 -7.85 -56.63 13.20
N HIS A 372 -6.99 -56.68 12.16
CA HIS A 372 -7.17 -57.34 10.85
C HIS A 372 -7.06 -56.42 9.61
N ALA A 373 -6.09 -56.74 8.75
CA ALA A 373 -5.82 -56.15 7.42
C ALA A 373 -6.45 -57.04 6.30
N PRO A 374 -6.23 -56.85 4.97
CA PRO A 374 -5.69 -55.70 4.20
C PRO A 374 -6.46 -55.33 2.88
N ALA A 375 -6.23 -54.09 2.38
CA ALA A 375 -5.99 -53.61 0.98
C ALA A 375 -6.98 -53.96 -0.19
N PRO A 376 -6.88 -53.38 -1.44
CA PRO A 376 -5.85 -52.47 -1.98
C PRO A 376 -6.30 -51.30 -2.91
N ASP A 377 -5.31 -50.43 -3.19
CA ASP A 377 -4.94 -49.67 -4.40
C ASP A 377 -5.96 -48.94 -5.29
N ARG A 378 -5.63 -47.67 -5.60
CA ARG A 378 -5.33 -47.25 -6.99
C ARG A 378 -4.55 -45.93 -7.12
N ASP A 379 -3.64 -46.00 -8.07
CA ASP A 379 -2.62 -45.08 -8.58
C ASP A 379 -3.08 -43.75 -9.21
N ALA A 380 -2.03 -42.91 -9.40
CA ALA A 380 -1.78 -41.91 -10.46
C ALA A 380 -2.16 -40.46 -10.13
N SER A 381 -1.28 -39.48 -9.93
CA SER A 381 0.04 -39.10 -10.45
C SER A 381 0.06 -38.33 -11.80
N VAL A 382 0.72 -37.16 -11.73
CA VAL A 382 1.48 -36.44 -12.78
C VAL A 382 0.77 -35.41 -13.69
N ALA A 383 0.94 -34.14 -13.31
CA ALA A 383 1.62 -33.05 -14.02
C ALA A 383 1.50 -32.89 -15.55
N ARG A 384 1.28 -31.63 -15.98
CA ARG A 384 2.28 -30.93 -16.82
C ARG A 384 2.11 -29.40 -16.87
N ARG A 385 3.20 -28.71 -16.50
CA ARG A 385 3.55 -27.35 -16.92
C ARG A 385 3.85 -27.31 -18.43
N ALA A 386 3.68 -26.12 -19.01
CA ALA A 386 4.65 -25.37 -19.83
C ALA A 386 4.03 -24.80 -21.11
N ALA A 387 4.03 -23.47 -21.24
CA ALA A 387 4.87 -22.76 -22.21
C ALA A 387 4.69 -21.24 -22.07
N LEU A 388 5.81 -20.56 -21.81
CA LEU A 388 6.03 -19.12 -21.81
C LEU A 388 6.03 -18.55 -23.24
N GLY A 389 5.72 -17.26 -23.34
CA GLY A 389 6.57 -16.33 -24.09
C GLY A 389 5.91 -15.62 -25.27
N ALA A 390 5.73 -14.30 -25.13
CA ALA A 390 6.18 -13.31 -26.12
C ALA A 390 6.12 -11.90 -25.51
N ASP A 391 7.29 -11.26 -25.44
CA ASP A 391 7.49 -9.83 -25.24
C ASP A 391 6.46 -9.01 -26.02
N ARG A 392 5.78 -8.09 -25.33
CA ARG A 392 5.13 -6.95 -25.97
C ARG A 392 5.39 -5.70 -25.16
N ASP A 393 6.42 -4.99 -25.61
CA ASP A 393 6.71 -3.61 -25.26
C ASP A 393 5.50 -2.71 -25.51
N TRP A 394 5.24 -1.88 -24.52
CA TRP A 394 3.99 -1.18 -24.26
C TRP A 394 3.77 0.11 -25.10
N TYR A 395 4.65 0.44 -26.07
CA TYR A 395 4.40 1.58 -27.00
C TYR A 395 4.96 1.36 -28.42
N ALA A 396 4.26 0.59 -29.25
CA ALA A 396 4.38 0.69 -30.70
C ALA A 396 3.03 1.03 -31.35
N HIS A 397 2.89 2.28 -31.81
CA HIS A 397 1.77 2.70 -32.66
C HIS A 397 1.97 2.19 -34.10
N PRO A 398 0.94 1.69 -34.81
CA PRO A 398 1.03 1.55 -36.26
C PRO A 398 0.94 2.92 -36.94
N ALA A 399 1.92 3.19 -37.82
CA ALA A 399 2.00 4.39 -38.64
C ALA A 399 0.78 4.53 -39.56
N GLY A 400 0.19 5.73 -39.59
CA GLY A 400 -0.89 6.08 -40.51
C GLY A 400 -0.45 6.11 -41.97
N THR A 401 -1.24 5.50 -42.85
CA THR A 401 -1.12 5.65 -44.30
C THR A 401 -2.22 6.56 -44.84
N ALA A 402 -1.82 7.71 -45.36
CA ALA A 402 -2.61 8.55 -46.24
C ALA A 402 -2.78 7.85 -47.61
N GLY A 403 -4.01 7.82 -48.13
CA GLY A 403 -4.35 7.39 -49.48
C GLY A 403 -5.51 8.22 -50.02
N GLN A 404 -5.19 9.22 -50.83
CA GLN A 404 -6.10 10.17 -51.48
C GLN A 404 -6.61 9.63 -52.83
N SER A 405 -7.76 10.14 -53.29
CA SER A 405 -8.38 10.08 -54.66
C SER A 405 -9.43 8.98 -54.85
N GLY A 406 -10.67 9.20 -55.34
CA GLY A 406 -11.34 10.33 -55.96
C GLY A 406 -12.41 9.80 -56.96
N ARG A 407 -13.47 10.60 -57.22
CA ARG A 407 -14.67 10.39 -58.10
C ARG A 407 -15.87 9.75 -57.37
N GLY A 408 -17.11 10.23 -57.43
CA GLY A 408 -17.74 11.33 -58.17
C GLY A 408 -19.20 10.97 -58.50
N LEU A 409 -20.11 11.91 -58.22
CA LEU A 409 -21.42 12.16 -58.88
C LEU A 409 -22.65 11.24 -58.66
N SER A 410 -23.71 11.91 -58.13
CA SER A 410 -25.17 11.78 -58.39
C SER A 410 -25.85 10.45 -58.01
N LEU A 411 -27.08 10.43 -57.49
CA LEU A 411 -28.25 11.31 -57.58
C LEU A 411 -29.06 11.25 -56.27
#